data_AF-K1T4M8-F1
#
_entry.id   AF-K1T4M8-F1
#
_cell.length_a   1.000
_cell.length_b   1.000
_cell.length_c   1.000
_cell.angle_alpha   90.00
_cell.angle_beta   90.00
_cell.angle_gamma   90.00
#
_symmetry.space_group_name_H-M   'P 1'
#
loop_
_entity.id
_entity.type
_entity.pdbx_description
1 polymer ?
#
loop_
_entity_poly.entity_id
_entity_poly.type
_entity_poly.pdbx_seq_one_letter_code
_entity_poly.pdbx_strand_id
1 'polypeptide(L)'
;MPTLLELAGAPIPETVDGTSLLHPVDREYLHGEHTLGEDSMHFILTKEDKYIWYSQTGRELYFNMRDDPHETKNVTGRKPGACGRTACPAD
;
A
#
# COMPACT_ATOMS: atom_id res chain seq x y z
N MET A 1 1.40 -11.87 -16.51
CA MET A 1 2.59 -11.05 -16.85
C MET A 1 2.39 -10.40 -18.23
N PRO A 2 1.75 -9.24 -18.30
CA PRO A 2 1.34 -8.59 -19.55
C PRO A 2 2.52 -8.14 -20.43
N THR A 3 3.61 -7.63 -19.84
CA THR A 3 4.77 -7.09 -20.57
C THR A 3 5.42 -8.11 -21.51
N LEU A 4 5.63 -9.35 -21.03
CA LEU A 4 6.25 -10.39 -21.84
C LEU A 4 5.32 -10.91 -22.94
N LEU A 5 4.02 -10.93 -22.70
CA LEU A 5 3.03 -11.32 -23.70
C LEU A 5 3.00 -10.30 -24.84
N GLU A 6 3.00 -9.01 -24.53
CA GLU A 6 3.08 -7.94 -25.53
C GLU A 6 4.37 -8.01 -26.35
N LEU A 7 5.53 -8.19 -25.68
CA LEU A 7 6.82 -8.37 -26.37
C LEU A 7 6.82 -9.58 -27.30
N ALA A 8 6.13 -10.66 -26.95
CA ALA A 8 6.00 -11.85 -27.76
C ALA A 8 4.93 -11.74 -28.87
N GLY A 9 4.18 -10.62 -28.93
CA GLY A 9 3.04 -10.46 -29.84
C GLY A 9 1.85 -11.37 -29.52
N ALA A 10 1.79 -11.89 -28.29
CA ALA A 10 0.71 -12.75 -27.81
C ALA A 10 -0.44 -11.93 -27.22
N PRO A 11 -1.69 -12.42 -27.30
CA PRO A 11 -2.82 -11.75 -26.65
C PRO A 11 -2.64 -11.75 -25.12
N ILE A 12 -3.01 -10.64 -24.48
CA ILE A 12 -3.03 -10.50 -23.02
C ILE A 12 -4.42 -10.90 -22.52
N PRO A 13 -4.56 -11.95 -21.69
CA PRO A 13 -5.86 -12.33 -21.13
C PRO A 13 -6.45 -11.25 -20.22
N GLU A 14 -7.77 -11.08 -20.25
CA GLU A 14 -8.49 -10.16 -19.35
C GLU A 14 -8.40 -10.54 -17.86
N THR A 15 -7.99 -11.78 -17.56
CA THR A 15 -7.81 -12.29 -16.20
C THR A 15 -6.51 -11.85 -15.54
N VAL A 16 -5.67 -11.08 -16.22
CA VAL A 16 -4.39 -10.59 -15.69
C VAL A 16 -4.58 -9.20 -15.09
N ASP A 17 -4.38 -9.06 -13.78
CA ASP A 17 -4.55 -7.78 -13.08
C ASP A 17 -3.48 -6.71 -13.43
N GLY A 18 -2.36 -7.13 -14.01
CA GLY A 18 -1.22 -6.25 -14.30
C GLY A 18 -1.34 -5.51 -15.64
N THR A 19 -0.67 -4.36 -15.74
CA THR A 19 -0.46 -3.60 -16.99
C THR A 19 0.95 -3.80 -17.54
N SER A 20 1.10 -3.78 -18.87
CA SER A 20 2.40 -3.82 -19.53
C SER A 20 3.26 -2.62 -19.14
N LEU A 21 4.56 -2.87 -18.95
CA LEU A 21 5.55 -1.84 -18.61
C LEU A 21 6.25 -1.23 -19.84
N LEU A 22 5.87 -1.61 -21.06
CA LEU A 22 6.42 -1.00 -22.29
C LEU A 22 5.93 0.43 -22.52
N HIS A 23 4.88 0.83 -21.81
CA HIS A 23 4.27 2.16 -21.85
C HIS A 23 4.33 2.81 -20.45
N PRO A 24 4.21 4.14 -20.34
CA PRO A 24 4.06 4.79 -19.04
C PRO A 24 2.87 4.20 -18.29
N VAL A 25 3.11 3.74 -17.06
CA VAL A 25 2.04 3.22 -16.19
C VAL A 25 1.86 4.18 -15.04
N ASP A 26 0.66 4.78 -14.96
CA ASP A 26 0.24 5.52 -13.78
C ASP A 26 -0.61 4.61 -12.90
N ARG A 27 -0.03 4.17 -11.78
CA ARG A 27 -0.70 3.31 -10.81
C ARG A 27 -1.22 4.17 -9.68
N GLU A 28 -2.48 4.02 -9.33
CA GLU A 28 -3.05 4.67 -8.14
C GLU A 28 -2.38 4.14 -6.86
N TYR A 29 -2.23 2.82 -6.79
CA TYR A 29 -1.53 2.14 -5.71
C TYR A 29 -0.87 0.84 -6.18
N LEU A 30 0.09 0.36 -5.39
CA LEU A 30 0.67 -0.96 -5.48
C LEU A 30 0.29 -1.73 -4.21
N HIS A 31 -0.42 -2.85 -4.39
CA HIS A 31 -0.69 -3.80 -3.32
C HIS A 31 0.34 -4.93 -3.38
N GLY A 32 0.75 -5.40 -2.20
CA GLY A 32 1.56 -6.59 -2.07
C GLY A 32 1.31 -7.31 -0.76
N GLU A 33 1.82 -8.53 -0.70
CA GLU A 33 1.67 -9.40 0.44
C GLU A 33 2.97 -10.17 0.71
N HIS A 34 3.15 -10.54 1.97
CA HIS A 34 4.24 -11.40 2.40
C HIS A 34 3.73 -12.35 3.48
N THR A 35 4.05 -13.64 3.34
CA THR A 35 3.63 -14.67 4.30
C THR A 35 4.84 -15.16 5.07
N LEU A 36 4.89 -14.88 6.38
CA LEU A 36 5.98 -15.24 7.28
C LEU A 36 5.52 -15.36 8.73
N GLY A 37 4.64 -16.33 9.03
CA GLY A 37 4.15 -16.53 10.40
C GLY A 37 3.51 -15.26 10.98
N GLU A 38 3.87 -14.87 12.20
CA GLU A 38 3.37 -13.65 12.85
C GLU A 38 3.73 -12.36 12.08
N ASP A 39 4.78 -12.40 11.26
CA ASP A 39 5.21 -11.28 10.41
C ASP A 39 4.55 -11.30 9.02
N SER A 40 3.51 -12.13 8.81
CA SER A 40 2.71 -12.07 7.59
C SER A 40 1.99 -10.72 7.48
N MET A 41 2.13 -10.07 6.33
CA MET A 41 1.63 -8.72 6.12
C MET A 41 1.01 -8.52 4.74
N HIS A 42 0.08 -7.59 4.65
CA HIS A 42 -0.31 -6.92 3.42
C HIS A 42 0.16 -5.47 3.47
N PHE A 43 0.50 -4.91 2.31
CA PHE A 43 0.85 -3.51 2.20
C PHE A 43 0.22 -2.86 0.98
N ILE A 44 -0.07 -1.56 1.12
CA ILE A 44 -0.49 -0.68 0.04
C ILE A 44 0.50 0.48 0.00
N LEU A 45 1.03 0.75 -1.18
CA LEU A 45 1.93 1.86 -1.46
C LEU A 45 1.31 2.76 -2.52
N THR A 46 1.13 4.03 -2.19
CA THR A 46 0.75 5.10 -3.14
C THR A 46 1.96 5.99 -3.41
N LYS A 47 1.76 7.08 -4.15
CA LYS A 47 2.80 8.11 -4.32
C LYS A 47 3.15 8.84 -3.02
N GLU A 48 2.25 8.82 -2.03
CA GLU A 48 2.35 9.65 -0.83
C GLU A 48 2.37 8.82 0.47
N ASP A 49 1.88 7.59 0.42
CA ASP A 49 1.58 6.79 1.59
C ASP A 49 2.10 5.38 1.43
N LYS A 50 2.61 4.82 2.52
CA LYS A 50 2.77 3.37 2.66
C LYS A 50 2.06 2.92 3.92
N TYR A 51 1.15 1.97 3.75
CA TYR A 51 0.44 1.34 4.86
C TYR A 51 0.75 -0.16 4.88
N ILE A 52 1.02 -0.70 6.06
CA ILE A 52 1.33 -2.11 6.28
C ILE A 52 0.42 -2.63 7.39
N TRP A 53 -0.23 -3.76 7.15
CA TRP A 53 -1.05 -4.45 8.13
C TRP A 53 -0.57 -5.89 8.32
N TYR A 54 -0.24 -6.24 9.56
CA TYR A 54 0.17 -7.59 9.94
C TYR A 54 -1.07 -8.44 10.23
N SER A 55 -1.37 -9.37 9.33
CA SER A 55 -2.63 -10.11 9.33
C SER A 55 -2.81 -11.04 10.54
N GLN A 56 -1.70 -11.48 11.15
CA GLN A 56 -1.74 -12.38 12.31
C GLN A 56 -1.89 -11.65 13.65
N THR A 57 -1.30 -10.45 13.77
CA THR A 57 -1.21 -9.72 15.05
C THR A 57 -2.11 -8.50 15.12
N GLY A 58 -2.61 -8.02 13.98
CA GLY A 58 -3.35 -6.75 13.87
C GLY A 58 -2.45 -5.51 14.00
N ARG A 59 -1.13 -5.67 14.09
CA ARG A 59 -0.17 -4.55 14.10
C ARG A 59 -0.28 -3.79 12.77
N GLU A 60 -0.20 -2.48 12.85
CA GLU A 60 -0.22 -1.59 11.69
C GLU A 60 1.06 -0.75 11.67
N LEU A 61 1.54 -0.39 10.47
CA LEU A 61 2.58 0.61 10.23
C LEU A 61 2.11 1.57 9.13
N TYR A 62 2.49 2.84 9.23
CA TYR A 62 2.13 3.89 8.30
C TYR A 62 3.30 4.84 8.15
N PHE A 63 3.66 5.11 6.89
CA PHE A 63 4.76 5.99 6.53
C PHE A 63 4.27 7.00 5.49
N ASN A 64 4.61 8.27 5.70
CA ASN A 64 4.40 9.33 4.71
C ASN A 64 5.60 9.33 3.76
N MET A 65 5.39 8.86 2.54
CA MET A 65 6.44 8.70 1.54
C MET A 65 6.92 10.03 0.93
N ARG A 66 6.17 11.13 1.11
CA ARG A 66 6.60 12.46 0.66
C ARG A 66 7.67 13.03 1.57
N ASP A 67 7.45 12.91 2.89
CA ASP A 67 8.28 13.54 3.92
C ASP A 67 9.31 12.56 4.53
N ASP A 68 9.07 11.26 4.42
CA ASP A 68 9.91 10.17 4.94
C ASP A 68 10.06 9.03 3.92
N PRO A 69 10.72 9.28 2.76
CA PRO A 69 10.90 8.28 1.71
C PRO A 69 11.76 7.07 2.12
N HIS A 70 12.43 7.15 3.26
CA HIS A 70 13.26 6.08 3.82
C HIS A 70 12.56 5.30 4.94
N GLU A 71 11.27 5.55 5.18
CA GLU A 71 10.43 4.78 6.12
C GLU A 71 11.01 4.72 7.55
N THR A 72 11.66 5.81 7.97
CA THR A 72 12.37 5.88 9.26
C THR A 72 11.46 6.24 10.43
N LYS A 73 10.28 6.80 10.14
CA LYS A 73 9.32 7.32 11.13
C LYS A 73 7.96 6.69 10.90
N ASN A 74 7.69 5.63 11.63
CA ASN A 74 6.34 5.08 11.70
C ASN A 74 5.42 6.07 12.45
N VAL A 75 4.37 6.52 11.76
CA VAL A 75 3.40 7.50 12.30
C VAL A 75 2.07 6.85 12.74
N THR A 76 2.00 5.52 12.78
CA THR A 76 0.83 4.83 13.39
C THR A 76 0.65 5.25 14.84
N GLY A 77 -0.57 5.67 15.16
CA GLY A 77 -0.93 6.26 16.46
C GLY A 77 -1.28 7.74 16.37
N ARG A 78 -0.91 8.45 15.30
CA ARG A 78 -1.46 9.78 15.00
C ARG A 78 -2.69 9.60 14.12
N LYS A 79 -3.87 9.53 14.74
CA LYS A 79 -5.17 9.49 14.02
C LYS A 79 -5.17 10.54 12.88
N PRO A 80 -5.20 10.15 11.60
CA PRO A 80 -5.39 11.08 10.49
C PRO A 80 -6.88 11.44 10.51
N GLY A 81 -7.26 12.43 11.33
CA GLY A 81 -8.65 12.77 11.60
C GLY A 81 -8.97 13.37 12.96
N ALA A 82 -8.00 13.54 13.87
CA ALA A 82 -8.21 14.32 15.11
C ALA A 82 -8.21 15.85 14.81
N CYS A 83 -9.01 16.28 13.85
CA CYS A 83 -9.51 17.65 13.79
C CYS A 83 -10.58 17.75 14.87
N GLY A 84 -10.32 18.54 15.92
CA GLY A 84 -11.23 18.71 17.04
C GLY A 84 -12.62 19.10 16.56
N ARG A 85 -13.61 18.28 16.89
CA ARG A 85 -15.00 18.68 17.08
C ARG A 85 -15.68 17.60 17.93
N THR A 86 -16.45 18.11 18.89
CA THR A 86 -17.37 17.42 19.83
C THR A 86 -16.76 16.63 20.99
N ALA A 87 -16.58 17.37 22.09
CA ALA A 87 -17.00 17.06 23.46
C ALA A 87 -16.57 15.72 24.09
N CYS A 88 -15.60 15.79 25.00
CA CYS A 88 -15.63 14.95 26.20
C CYS A 88 -16.90 15.26 26.99
N PRO A 89 -17.73 14.29 27.40
CA PRO A 89 -18.46 14.42 28.63
C PRO A 89 -17.46 14.22 29.78
N ALA A 90 -17.43 15.19 30.69
CA ALA A 90 -16.94 14.95 32.03
C ALA A 90 -17.96 14.05 32.75
N ASP A 91 -17.51 12.90 33.22
CA ASP A 91 -17.66 12.42 34.60
C ASP A 91 -16.86 11.11 34.78
#